data_AF-A0A6A4I6T7-F1
#
_entry.id   AF-A0A6A4I6T7-F1
#
_cell.length_a   1.000
_cell.length_b   1.000
_cell.length_c   1.000
_cell.angle_alpha   90.00
_cell.angle_beta   90.00
_cell.angle_gamma   90.00
#
_symmetry.space_group_name_H-M   'P 1'
#
loop_
_entity.id
_entity.type
_entity.pdbx_description
1 polymer ?
#
loop_
_entity_poly.entity_id
_entity_poly.type
_entity_poly.pdbx_seq_one_letter_code
_entity_poly.pdbx_strand_id
1 'polypeptide(L)'
;MSLDQNLFTLVITPSTLDPNVTDLVADGQILYRKQRIPGPQYQIEVYDFMSESLLATATSPSTTSKTKLIELRNPTIPVEIKYTGTLSFRWSFTWEEHEFEWKREECYLIRKPDPPVLVAITKEPPGRLKSTSVQVLDYNLNRFDINDRKGLEIVILTALLTFHDTNDAQHTPSPTPTPSASAPIILSPPTPPPRPEPKTGVDRIAEMQAIRGEFNEVTVEAEGNVADYAQYCWNLLQDDSILFVTIKSHTSLEVPKVVQVSEETKRIRHKAGLEDDLNQYVVHDADSKKGPKRIKLDDDKKGKKPAAAAAYVPPSSLCIHLSKIPMPELQPPKPNSQADKESAFFKSKDGRKDSPPVSPSRSKPNKLFHRSSTSRSPSPPHVHSYQTHPHQPSPSPSQLNNPLVYVAPPPPRNHSQHTRTHSSTAPVSPMAPPGSPPMYSPSQQAAAPSTNPISGLLERFHLH
;
A
#
# COMPACT_ATOMS: atom_id res chain seq x y z
N MET A 1 8.71 7.62 -20.12
CA MET A 1 9.65 6.50 -19.93
C MET A 1 8.85 5.24 -20.10
N SER A 2 9.35 4.23 -20.83
CA SER A 2 8.70 2.92 -20.86
C SER A 2 8.84 2.26 -19.49
N LEU A 3 7.75 1.72 -18.94
CA LEU A 3 7.83 0.75 -17.85
C LEU A 3 8.47 -0.54 -18.40
N ASP A 4 9.08 -1.34 -17.52
CA ASP A 4 9.65 -2.63 -17.89
C ASP A 4 8.61 -3.52 -18.57
N GLN A 5 9.00 -4.23 -19.64
CA GLN A 5 8.16 -5.19 -20.35
C GLN A 5 7.77 -6.42 -19.50
N ASN A 6 8.27 -6.51 -18.26
CA ASN A 6 8.01 -7.58 -17.29
C ASN A 6 7.04 -7.15 -16.16
N LEU A 7 6.27 -6.06 -16.35
CA LEU A 7 5.36 -5.51 -15.33
C LEU A 7 3.88 -5.72 -15.72
N PHE A 8 3.33 -6.88 -15.34
CA PHE A 8 1.91 -7.16 -15.52
C PHE A 8 1.05 -6.12 -14.80
N THR A 9 0.26 -5.37 -15.57
CA THR A 9 -0.45 -4.17 -15.10
C THR A 9 -1.91 -4.23 -15.52
N LEU A 10 -2.81 -4.13 -14.55
CA LEU A 10 -4.26 -4.14 -14.74
C LEU A 10 -4.86 -2.79 -14.33
N VAL A 11 -5.63 -2.18 -15.23
CA VAL A 11 -6.43 -0.98 -14.97
C VAL A 11 -7.81 -1.40 -14.49
N ILE A 12 -8.24 -0.88 -13.34
CA ILE A 12 -9.47 -1.26 -12.65
C ILE A 12 -10.58 -0.32 -13.10
N THR A 13 -11.52 -0.84 -13.89
CA THR A 13 -12.51 -0.07 -14.64
C THR A 13 -13.93 -0.46 -14.21
N PRO A 14 -14.63 0.36 -13.40
CA PRO A 14 -16.05 0.13 -13.11
C PRO A 14 -16.89 0.17 -14.39
N SER A 15 -17.85 -0.75 -14.52
CA SER A 15 -18.77 -0.76 -15.66
C SER A 15 -19.69 0.47 -15.62
N THR A 16 -19.91 1.07 -16.79
CA THR A 16 -20.88 2.17 -16.97
C THR A 16 -22.32 1.69 -17.10
N LEU A 17 -22.54 0.37 -17.22
CA LEU A 17 -23.86 -0.23 -17.42
C LEU A 17 -24.40 -0.93 -16.16
N ASP A 18 -23.52 -1.45 -15.30
CA ASP A 18 -23.89 -2.09 -14.03
C ASP A 18 -22.87 -1.71 -12.94
N PRO A 19 -23.24 -0.96 -11.88
CA PRO A 19 -22.33 -0.59 -10.81
C PRO A 19 -21.81 -1.77 -9.98
N ASN A 20 -22.39 -2.97 -10.12
CA ASN A 20 -21.90 -4.18 -9.47
C ASN A 20 -20.72 -4.82 -10.22
N VAL A 21 -20.44 -4.41 -11.46
CA VAL A 21 -19.40 -4.99 -12.32
C VAL A 21 -18.16 -4.09 -12.38
N THR A 22 -16.98 -4.68 -12.23
CA THR A 22 -15.68 -4.02 -12.41
C THR A 22 -14.77 -4.91 -13.23
N ASP A 23 -14.27 -4.38 -14.34
CA ASP A 23 -13.38 -5.06 -15.27
C ASP A 23 -11.92 -4.70 -14.97
N LEU A 24 -11.02 -5.68 -15.10
CA LEU A 24 -9.58 -5.49 -14.97
C LEU A 24 -8.93 -5.66 -16.36
N VAL A 25 -8.31 -4.58 -16.82
CA VAL A 25 -7.90 -4.40 -18.22
C VAL A 25 -6.37 -4.29 -18.34
N ALA A 26 -5.76 -5.16 -19.14
CA ALA A 26 -4.35 -5.06 -19.54
C ALA A 26 -4.26 -4.76 -21.03
N ASP A 27 -3.41 -3.81 -21.44
CA ASP A 27 -3.15 -3.45 -22.84
C ASP A 27 -4.41 -3.17 -23.71
N GLY A 28 -5.51 -2.75 -23.07
CA GLY A 28 -6.81 -2.49 -23.71
C GLY A 28 -7.76 -3.68 -23.78
N GLN A 29 -7.32 -4.87 -23.38
CA GLN A 29 -8.14 -6.09 -23.29
C GLN A 29 -8.59 -6.34 -21.84
N ILE A 30 -9.88 -6.63 -21.64
CA ILE A 30 -10.38 -7.13 -20.35
C ILE A 30 -9.84 -8.55 -20.14
N LEU A 31 -9.15 -8.78 -19.02
CA LEU A 31 -8.66 -10.11 -18.63
C LEU A 31 -9.53 -10.73 -17.53
N TYR A 32 -9.98 -9.93 -16.56
CA TYR A 32 -10.86 -10.39 -15.50
C TYR A 32 -12.09 -9.51 -15.35
N ARG A 33 -13.19 -10.13 -14.93
CA ARG A 33 -14.43 -9.45 -14.55
C ARG A 33 -14.77 -9.79 -13.11
N LYS A 34 -14.93 -8.77 -12.27
CA LYS A 34 -15.45 -8.88 -10.90
C LYS A 34 -16.91 -8.45 -10.88
N GLN A 35 -17.77 -9.31 -10.35
CA GLN A 35 -19.19 -9.04 -10.16
C GLN A 35 -19.53 -9.12 -8.67
N ARG A 36 -20.25 -8.11 -8.15
CA ARG A 36 -20.80 -8.13 -6.80
C ARG A 36 -22.19 -8.75 -6.80
N ILE A 37 -22.40 -9.73 -5.93
CA ILE A 37 -23.68 -10.44 -5.83
C ILE A 37 -24.54 -9.76 -4.75
N PRO A 38 -25.75 -9.25 -5.08
CA PRO A 38 -26.65 -8.69 -4.09
C PRO A 38 -27.18 -9.78 -3.14
N GLY A 39 -26.99 -9.61 -1.83
CA GLY A 39 -27.40 -10.60 -0.84
C GLY A 39 -27.32 -10.11 0.61
N PRO A 40 -27.77 -10.93 1.57
CA PRO A 40 -27.72 -10.62 3.00
C PRO A 40 -26.31 -10.76 3.61
N GLN A 41 -25.38 -11.38 2.88
CA GLN A 41 -23.96 -11.46 3.19
C GLN A 41 -23.19 -10.78 2.04
N TYR A 42 -21.96 -10.34 2.30
CA TYR A 42 -21.10 -9.82 1.24
C TYR A 42 -20.54 -10.98 0.40
N GLN A 43 -20.77 -10.92 -0.91
CA GLN A 43 -20.24 -11.87 -1.89
C GLN A 43 -19.79 -11.12 -3.15
N ILE A 44 -18.60 -11.44 -3.63
CA ILE A 44 -18.14 -11.10 -4.99
C ILE A 44 -17.63 -12.35 -5.69
N GLU A 45 -17.72 -12.33 -7.01
CA GLU A 45 -17.26 -13.38 -7.90
C GLU A 45 -16.31 -12.78 -8.94
N VAL A 46 -15.20 -13.47 -9.21
CA VAL A 46 -14.16 -13.05 -10.15
C VAL A 46 -14.05 -14.11 -11.23
N TYR A 47 -14.17 -13.68 -12.48
CA TYR A 47 -14.19 -14.51 -13.68
C TYR A 47 -13.00 -14.20 -14.58
N ASP A 48 -12.50 -15.21 -15.30
CA ASP A 48 -11.73 -15.00 -16.51
C ASP A 48 -12.65 -14.50 -17.62
N PHE A 49 -12.28 -13.39 -18.26
CA PHE A 49 -13.13 -12.75 -19.27
C PHE A 49 -13.17 -13.51 -20.60
N MET A 50 -12.14 -14.30 -20.93
CA MET A 50 -12.08 -15.00 -22.22
C MET A 50 -12.83 -16.33 -22.24
N SER A 51 -12.88 -17.04 -21.11
CA SER A 51 -13.55 -18.34 -20.96
C SER A 51 -14.88 -18.27 -20.19
N GLU A 52 -15.22 -17.11 -19.65
CA GLU A 52 -16.34 -16.89 -18.71
C GLU A 52 -16.30 -17.80 -17.47
N SER A 53 -15.13 -18.40 -17.17
CA SER A 53 -14.97 -19.32 -16.04
C SER A 53 -14.82 -18.56 -14.73
N LEU A 54 -15.60 -18.97 -13.71
CA LEU A 54 -15.47 -18.48 -12.35
C LEU A 54 -14.12 -18.93 -11.78
N LEU A 55 -13.26 -17.98 -11.41
CA LEU A 55 -11.93 -18.21 -10.84
C LEU A 55 -11.94 -18.17 -9.31
N ALA A 56 -12.75 -17.27 -8.72
CA ALA A 56 -12.83 -17.11 -7.27
C ALA A 56 -14.20 -16.58 -6.83
N THR A 57 -14.64 -17.01 -5.65
CA THR A 57 -15.74 -16.41 -4.89
C THR A 57 -15.16 -15.85 -3.59
N ALA A 58 -15.38 -14.58 -3.26
CA ALA A 58 -14.99 -14.02 -1.96
C ALA A 58 -16.20 -13.66 -1.13
N THR A 59 -16.24 -14.10 0.13
CA THR A 59 -17.39 -13.96 1.03
C THR A 59 -17.00 -13.38 2.39
N SER A 60 -17.92 -12.63 3.01
CA SER A 60 -17.84 -12.23 4.42
C SER A 60 -19.22 -11.84 5.00
N PRO A 61 -19.43 -11.88 6.33
CA PRO A 61 -20.71 -11.53 6.95
C PRO A 61 -21.23 -10.12 6.61
N SER A 62 -20.32 -9.18 6.40
CA SER A 62 -20.58 -7.84 5.87
C SER A 62 -19.43 -7.37 4.98
N THR A 63 -19.64 -6.33 4.19
CA THR A 63 -18.58 -5.73 3.34
C THR A 63 -17.40 -5.22 4.18
N THR A 64 -17.67 -4.69 5.38
CA THR A 64 -16.70 -4.13 6.34
C THR A 64 -16.14 -5.15 7.33
N SER A 65 -16.45 -6.44 7.18
CA SER A 65 -15.93 -7.51 8.03
C SER A 65 -14.41 -7.56 8.05
N LYS A 66 -13.81 -7.65 9.25
CA LYS A 66 -12.35 -7.78 9.48
C LYS A 66 -11.76 -9.14 9.04
N THR A 67 -12.60 -10.10 8.68
CA THR A 67 -12.19 -11.38 8.07
C THR A 67 -12.98 -11.59 6.79
N LYS A 68 -12.30 -12.06 5.74
CA LYS A 68 -12.88 -12.41 4.43
C LYS A 68 -12.35 -13.77 4.00
N LEU A 69 -13.19 -14.58 3.37
CA LEU A 69 -12.83 -15.89 2.84
C LEU A 69 -12.86 -15.85 1.32
N ILE A 70 -11.72 -16.06 0.66
CA ILE A 70 -11.65 -16.31 -0.78
C ILE A 70 -11.71 -17.82 -0.98
N GLU A 71 -12.59 -18.30 -1.83
CA GLU A 71 -12.62 -19.67 -2.32
C GLU A 71 -12.26 -19.65 -3.80
N LEU A 72 -11.05 -20.11 -4.14
CA LEU A 72 -10.65 -20.31 -5.54
C LEU A 72 -11.47 -21.45 -6.18
N ARG A 73 -11.44 -21.51 -7.51
CA ARG A 73 -12.04 -22.57 -8.32
C ARG A 73 -10.98 -23.18 -9.22
N ASN A 74 -11.04 -24.50 -9.38
CA ASN A 74 -10.16 -25.29 -10.26
C ASN A 74 -8.64 -25.04 -10.06
N PRO A 75 -8.05 -25.46 -8.92
CA PRO A 75 -8.63 -26.26 -7.83
C PRO A 75 -9.43 -25.43 -6.81
N THR A 76 -10.31 -26.09 -6.05
CA THR A 76 -11.05 -25.44 -4.96
C THR A 76 -10.14 -25.28 -3.73
N ILE A 77 -9.67 -24.07 -3.47
CA ILE A 77 -8.79 -23.74 -2.34
C ILE A 77 -9.37 -22.57 -1.54
N PRO A 78 -9.69 -22.75 -0.24
CA PRO A 78 -10.06 -21.65 0.65
C PRO A 78 -8.82 -20.91 1.18
N VAL A 79 -8.85 -19.58 1.10
CA VAL A 79 -7.82 -18.66 1.58
C VAL A 79 -8.47 -17.62 2.49
N GLU A 80 -8.10 -17.60 3.76
CA GLU A 80 -8.62 -16.66 4.74
C GLU A 80 -7.75 -15.40 4.79
N ILE A 81 -8.35 -14.23 4.55
CA ILE A 81 -7.69 -12.92 4.72
C ILE A 81 -8.18 -12.30 6.04
N LYS A 82 -7.22 -11.93 6.89
CA LYS A 82 -7.46 -11.30 8.20
C LYS A 82 -6.93 -9.88 8.22
N TYR A 83 -7.72 -8.94 8.73
CA TYR A 83 -7.25 -7.60 9.07
C TYR A 83 -6.35 -7.68 10.31
N THR A 84 -5.06 -7.43 10.13
CA THR A 84 -4.02 -7.42 11.17
C THR A 84 -3.70 -6.01 11.67
N GLY A 85 -4.29 -4.99 11.06
CA GLY A 85 -4.15 -3.61 11.48
C GLY A 85 -4.78 -3.34 12.86
N THR A 86 -4.11 -2.51 13.65
CA THR A 86 -4.73 -1.81 14.79
C THR A 86 -5.12 -0.38 14.41
N LEU A 87 -4.25 0.28 13.64
CA LEU A 87 -4.24 1.73 13.37
C LEU A 87 -3.94 2.08 11.90
N SER A 88 -3.66 1.07 11.07
CA SER A 88 -3.20 1.20 9.70
C SER A 88 -3.83 0.09 8.85
N PHE A 89 -4.02 0.36 7.56
CA PHE A 89 -4.50 -0.64 6.61
C PHE A 89 -3.47 -1.78 6.50
N ARG A 90 -3.72 -2.89 7.21
CA ARG A 90 -2.90 -4.11 7.16
C ARG A 90 -3.80 -5.34 7.09
N TRP A 91 -3.58 -6.16 6.07
CA TRP A 91 -4.30 -7.42 5.87
C TRP A 91 -3.31 -8.54 5.55
N SER A 92 -3.37 -9.63 6.30
CA SER A 92 -2.54 -10.82 6.08
C SER A 92 -3.33 -11.97 5.48
N PHE A 93 -2.70 -12.74 4.60
CA PHE A 93 -3.15 -14.07 4.19
C PHE A 93 -1.95 -15.01 4.04
N THR A 94 -2.21 -16.31 3.95
CA THR A 94 -1.20 -17.34 3.68
C THR A 94 -1.51 -18.03 2.36
N TRP A 95 -0.49 -18.24 1.52
CA TRP A 95 -0.61 -18.99 0.28
C TRP A 95 0.56 -19.96 0.15
N GLU A 96 0.27 -21.25 -0.05
CA GLU A 96 1.25 -22.33 0.10
C GLU A 96 1.98 -22.21 1.46
N GLU A 97 3.31 -22.28 1.48
CA GLU A 97 4.11 -22.11 2.72
C GLU A 97 4.48 -20.63 3.02
N HIS A 98 3.87 -19.67 2.32
CA HIS A 98 4.27 -18.25 2.35
C HIS A 98 3.23 -17.35 3.05
N GLU A 99 3.72 -16.43 3.89
CA GLU A 99 2.94 -15.36 4.53
C GLU A 99 2.95 -14.11 3.64
N PHE A 100 1.78 -13.50 3.39
CA PHE A 100 1.63 -12.27 2.62
C PHE A 100 0.93 -11.19 3.45
N GLU A 101 1.34 -9.93 3.29
CA GLU A 101 0.77 -8.77 3.97
C GLU A 101 0.56 -7.59 3.01
N TRP A 102 -0.69 -7.14 2.87
CA TRP A 102 -1.03 -5.84 2.29
C TRP A 102 -0.80 -4.72 3.30
N LYS A 103 -0.24 -3.59 2.85
CA LYS A 103 -0.02 -2.33 3.58
C LYS A 103 -0.41 -1.16 2.67
N ARG A 104 -1.58 -0.55 2.92
CA ARG A 104 -2.24 0.39 1.99
C ARG A 104 -2.17 -0.13 0.53
N GLU A 105 -1.42 0.55 -0.35
CA GLU A 105 -1.27 0.27 -1.78
C GLU A 105 -0.29 -0.87 -2.11
N GLU A 106 0.43 -1.41 -1.13
CA GLU A 106 1.54 -2.35 -1.34
C GLU A 106 1.25 -3.75 -0.80
N CYS A 107 1.48 -4.79 -1.60
CA CYS A 107 1.42 -6.19 -1.15
C CYS A 107 2.85 -6.75 -0.99
N TYR A 108 3.15 -7.30 0.18
CA TYR A 108 4.46 -7.85 0.52
C TYR A 108 4.40 -9.37 0.76
N LEU A 109 5.34 -10.10 0.19
CA LEU A 109 5.76 -11.40 0.71
C LEU A 109 6.53 -11.19 2.01
N ILE A 110 6.05 -11.77 3.11
CA ILE A 110 6.73 -11.74 4.40
C ILE A 110 7.68 -12.94 4.50
N ARG A 111 8.96 -12.63 4.66
CA ARG A 111 10.00 -13.59 5.05
C ARG A 111 10.53 -13.18 6.43
N LYS A 112 11.11 -14.15 7.15
CA LYS A 112 11.79 -13.95 8.45
C LYS A 112 12.97 -14.93 8.48
N PRO A 113 14.22 -14.51 8.74
CA PRO A 113 14.65 -13.17 9.16
C PRO A 113 14.85 -12.15 8.02
N ASP A 114 14.72 -12.55 6.76
CA ASP A 114 14.93 -11.65 5.60
C ASP A 114 13.95 -10.46 5.57
N PRO A 115 14.29 -9.34 4.92
CA PRO A 115 13.34 -8.26 4.67
C PRO A 115 12.12 -8.71 3.85
N PRO A 116 10.92 -8.14 4.10
CA PRO A 116 9.76 -8.32 3.24
C PRO A 116 10.01 -7.88 1.80
N VAL A 117 9.40 -8.57 0.83
CA VAL A 117 9.60 -8.32 -0.60
C VAL A 117 8.28 -7.89 -1.25
N LEU A 118 8.27 -6.73 -1.91
CA LEU A 118 7.10 -6.19 -2.61
C LEU A 118 6.74 -7.10 -3.80
N VAL A 119 5.50 -7.59 -3.85
CA VAL A 119 5.00 -8.51 -4.89
C VAL A 119 3.84 -7.93 -5.70
N ALA A 120 3.12 -6.94 -5.18
CA ALA A 120 2.21 -6.11 -5.97
C ALA A 120 2.19 -4.68 -5.43
N ILE A 121 1.89 -3.72 -6.30
CA ILE A 121 1.70 -2.32 -5.93
C ILE A 121 0.53 -1.73 -6.72
N THR A 122 -0.33 -0.98 -6.06
CA THR A 122 -1.45 -0.27 -6.69
C THR A 122 -1.11 1.21 -6.90
N LYS A 123 -2.01 1.94 -7.57
CA LYS A 123 -1.87 3.39 -7.76
C LYS A 123 -3.17 4.09 -7.46
N GLU A 124 -3.19 4.87 -6.40
CA GLU A 124 -4.29 5.80 -6.10
C GLU A 124 -4.02 7.16 -6.76
N PRO A 125 -4.95 7.68 -7.58
CA PRO A 125 -4.80 9.02 -8.13
C PRO A 125 -5.04 10.04 -7.00
N PRO A 126 -4.28 11.14 -6.93
CA PRO A 126 -4.44 12.15 -5.88
C PRO A 126 -5.91 12.59 -5.72
N GLY A 127 -6.41 12.55 -4.49
CA GLY A 127 -7.82 12.86 -4.18
C GLY A 127 -8.81 11.70 -4.31
N ARG A 128 -8.39 10.45 -4.51
CA ARG A 128 -9.29 9.27 -4.43
C ARG A 128 -8.65 8.09 -3.70
N LEU A 129 -9.29 7.63 -2.63
CA LEU A 129 -8.91 6.42 -1.87
C LEU A 129 -9.28 5.11 -2.60
N LYS A 130 -9.13 5.07 -3.93
CA LYS A 130 -9.53 3.94 -4.76
C LYS A 130 -8.53 3.75 -5.88
N SER A 131 -7.78 2.64 -5.79
CA SER A 131 -6.74 2.32 -6.75
C SER A 131 -7.30 2.14 -8.16
N THR A 132 -6.72 2.85 -9.11
CA THR A 132 -7.13 2.81 -10.53
C THR A 132 -6.34 1.78 -11.34
N SER A 133 -5.21 1.31 -10.81
CA SER A 133 -4.47 0.18 -11.38
C SER A 133 -3.73 -0.61 -10.30
N VAL A 134 -3.42 -1.85 -10.63
CA VAL A 134 -2.56 -2.75 -9.86
C VAL A 134 -1.46 -3.29 -10.78
N GLN A 135 -0.24 -3.35 -10.27
CA GLN A 135 0.92 -3.92 -10.95
C GLN A 135 1.42 -5.12 -10.13
N VAL A 136 1.45 -6.30 -10.74
CA VAL A 136 2.03 -7.51 -10.12
C VAL A 136 3.51 -7.58 -10.51
N LEU A 137 4.36 -7.79 -9.52
CA LEU A 137 5.81 -7.74 -9.66
C LEU A 137 6.36 -9.15 -9.87
N ASP A 138 6.03 -9.75 -11.01
CA ASP A 138 6.40 -11.13 -11.36
C ASP A 138 7.90 -11.40 -11.23
N TYR A 139 8.74 -10.40 -11.52
CA TYR A 139 10.19 -10.48 -11.36
C TYR A 139 10.67 -10.75 -9.93
N ASN A 140 9.84 -10.46 -8.91
CA ASN A 140 10.05 -10.85 -7.52
C ASN A 140 9.40 -12.20 -7.22
N LEU A 141 8.14 -12.44 -7.63
CA LEU A 141 7.45 -13.74 -7.43
C LEU A 141 8.24 -14.91 -8.03
N ASN A 142 8.89 -14.70 -9.18
CA ASN A 142 9.74 -15.68 -9.86
C ASN A 142 11.00 -16.11 -9.07
N ARG A 143 11.30 -15.47 -7.94
CA ARG A 143 12.45 -15.76 -7.06
C ARG A 143 12.11 -16.70 -5.90
N PHE A 144 10.86 -17.15 -5.82
CA PHE A 144 10.33 -17.95 -4.72
C PHE A 144 9.65 -19.21 -5.24
N ASP A 145 9.66 -20.25 -4.40
CA ASP A 145 9.14 -21.58 -4.70
C ASP A 145 7.61 -21.62 -4.52
N ILE A 146 6.93 -20.68 -5.18
CA ILE A 146 5.47 -20.60 -5.31
C ILE A 146 5.10 -21.42 -6.54
N ASN A 147 4.35 -22.49 -6.31
CA ASN A 147 3.99 -23.50 -7.30
C ASN A 147 2.81 -23.04 -8.16
N ASP A 148 1.71 -22.63 -7.53
CA ASP A 148 0.56 -22.05 -8.21
C ASP A 148 0.59 -20.52 -8.10
N ARG A 149 1.39 -19.94 -9.00
CA ARG A 149 1.48 -18.48 -9.17
C ARG A 149 0.17 -17.88 -9.70
N LYS A 150 -0.69 -18.67 -10.34
CA LYS A 150 -1.95 -18.16 -10.93
C LYS A 150 -3.04 -18.06 -9.89
N GLY A 151 -3.18 -19.06 -9.02
CA GLY A 151 -3.98 -18.98 -7.80
C GLY A 151 -3.56 -17.79 -6.92
N LEU A 152 -2.24 -17.58 -6.72
CA LEU A 152 -1.75 -16.41 -5.99
C LEU A 152 -2.13 -15.08 -6.67
N GLU A 153 -1.99 -14.95 -7.99
CA GLU A 153 -2.41 -13.75 -8.74
C GLU A 153 -3.92 -13.48 -8.51
N ILE A 154 -4.76 -14.51 -8.65
CA ILE A 154 -6.22 -14.41 -8.44
C ILE A 154 -6.54 -14.02 -6.98
N VAL A 155 -5.82 -14.57 -5.99
CA VAL A 155 -5.96 -14.18 -4.58
C VAL A 155 -5.58 -12.72 -4.35
N ILE A 156 -4.45 -12.26 -4.88
CA ILE A 156 -3.98 -10.87 -4.75
C ILE A 156 -5.00 -9.90 -5.36
N LEU A 157 -5.48 -10.18 -6.57
CA LEU A 157 -6.47 -9.34 -7.26
C LEU A 157 -7.83 -9.36 -6.54
N THR A 158 -8.32 -10.54 -6.15
CA THR A 158 -9.59 -10.68 -5.45
C THR A 158 -9.56 -10.00 -4.09
N ALA A 159 -8.44 -10.11 -3.34
CA ALA A 159 -8.23 -9.39 -2.08
C ALA A 159 -8.42 -7.88 -2.26
N LEU A 160 -7.68 -7.28 -3.21
CA LEU A 160 -7.77 -5.85 -3.54
C LEU A 160 -9.19 -5.42 -3.90
N LEU A 161 -9.90 -6.21 -4.70
CA LEU A 161 -11.27 -5.93 -5.10
C LEU A 161 -12.25 -5.98 -3.91
N THR A 162 -12.01 -6.83 -2.91
CA THR A 162 -12.78 -6.78 -1.66
C THR A 162 -12.45 -5.58 -0.77
N PHE A 163 -11.24 -5.03 -0.87
CA PHE A 163 -10.84 -3.82 -0.14
C PHE A 163 -11.47 -2.58 -0.75
N HIS A 164 -11.58 -2.52 -2.08
CA HIS A 164 -12.34 -1.47 -2.77
C HIS A 164 -13.80 -1.42 -2.31
N ASP A 165 -14.48 -2.57 -2.22
CA ASP A 165 -15.86 -2.60 -1.73
C ASP A 165 -15.97 -2.21 -0.25
N THR A 166 -15.00 -2.59 0.59
CA THR A 166 -14.92 -2.11 1.98
C THR A 166 -14.85 -0.58 2.03
N ASN A 167 -13.99 0.02 1.20
CA ASN A 167 -13.78 1.47 1.23
C ASN A 167 -14.96 2.26 0.63
N ASP A 168 -15.54 1.77 -0.47
CA ASP A 168 -16.80 2.30 -1.03
C ASP A 168 -17.93 2.26 0.02
N ALA A 169 -18.00 1.19 0.83
CA ALA A 169 -19.01 1.04 1.88
C ALA A 169 -18.75 1.92 3.12
N GLN A 170 -17.51 2.38 3.35
CA GLN A 170 -17.19 3.34 4.42
C GLN A 170 -17.39 4.80 3.99
N HIS A 171 -17.19 5.11 2.70
CA HIS A 171 -17.30 6.48 2.18
C HIS A 171 -18.62 6.80 1.47
N THR A 172 -19.47 5.82 1.19
CA THR A 172 -20.87 6.10 0.80
C THR A 172 -21.63 6.64 2.02
N PRO A 173 -22.15 7.88 2.00
CA PRO A 173 -22.96 8.36 3.11
C PRO A 173 -24.22 7.49 3.22
N SER A 174 -24.42 6.89 4.40
CA SER A 174 -25.55 5.99 4.63
C SER A 174 -26.86 6.73 4.34
N PRO A 175 -27.75 6.23 3.46
CA PRO A 175 -29.03 6.86 3.23
C PRO A 175 -29.83 6.84 4.52
N THR A 176 -30.21 8.03 5.02
CA THR A 176 -31.00 8.20 6.24
C THR A 176 -32.20 7.25 6.20
N PRO A 177 -32.42 6.39 7.23
CA PRO A 177 -33.42 5.35 7.16
C PRO A 177 -34.82 5.98 7.11
N THR A 178 -35.40 6.01 5.91
CA THR A 178 -36.78 6.44 5.68
C THR A 178 -37.72 5.50 6.43
N PRO A 179 -38.50 5.98 7.42
CA PRO A 179 -39.41 5.11 8.15
C PRO A 179 -40.48 4.58 7.20
N SER A 180 -40.56 3.24 7.08
CA SER A 180 -41.48 2.58 6.16
C SER A 180 -42.93 2.77 6.63
N ALA A 181 -43.66 3.68 5.97
CA ALA A 181 -45.02 4.07 6.33
C ALA A 181 -46.00 3.75 5.20
N SER A 182 -46.74 2.66 5.34
CA SER A 182 -47.71 2.19 4.35
C SER A 182 -49.05 2.92 4.44
N ALA A 183 -49.30 3.91 3.56
CA ALA A 183 -50.61 4.55 3.37
C ALA A 183 -50.77 5.10 1.94
N PRO A 184 -52.00 5.22 1.39
CA PRO A 184 -52.21 5.44 -0.04
C PRO A 184 -52.31 6.91 -0.50
N ILE A 185 -51.68 7.17 -1.65
CA ILE A 185 -52.04 8.10 -2.74
C ILE A 185 -52.99 9.28 -2.39
N ILE A 186 -52.43 10.48 -2.33
CA ILE A 186 -53.10 11.72 -2.77
C ILE A 186 -52.16 12.43 -3.74
N LEU A 187 -52.70 12.91 -4.86
CA LEU A 187 -51.91 13.57 -5.92
C LEU A 187 -51.62 15.03 -5.57
N SER A 188 -50.35 15.34 -5.32
CA SER A 188 -49.79 16.70 -5.37
C SER A 188 -48.58 16.72 -6.31
N PRO A 189 -48.32 17.82 -7.04
CA PRO A 189 -47.19 17.91 -7.95
C PRO A 189 -45.86 17.89 -7.17
N PRO A 190 -44.80 17.22 -7.69
CA PRO A 190 -43.54 17.10 -6.98
C PRO A 190 -42.87 18.47 -6.81
N THR A 191 -42.63 18.85 -5.55
CA THR A 191 -41.80 20.00 -5.20
C THR A 191 -40.41 19.83 -5.84
N PRO A 192 -39.82 20.85 -6.50
CA PRO A 192 -38.47 20.74 -7.01
C PRO A 192 -37.49 20.39 -5.87
N PRO A 193 -36.44 19.58 -6.13
CA PRO A 193 -35.53 19.14 -5.09
C PRO A 193 -34.89 20.35 -4.39
N PRO A 194 -34.74 20.30 -3.05
CA PRO A 194 -34.13 21.39 -2.31
C PRO A 194 -32.72 21.67 -2.85
N ARG A 195 -32.39 22.96 -3.02
CA ARG A 195 -31.04 23.38 -3.40
C ARG A 195 -30.05 22.79 -2.39
N PRO A 196 -28.95 22.13 -2.83
CA PRO A 196 -27.99 21.55 -1.89
C PRO A 196 -27.48 22.61 -0.92
N GLU A 197 -27.29 22.20 0.32
CA GLU A 197 -26.87 23.10 1.40
C GLU A 197 -25.51 23.73 1.09
N PRO A 198 -25.25 24.98 1.53
CA PRO A 198 -23.96 25.62 1.29
C PRO A 198 -22.83 24.80 1.93
N LYS A 199 -21.83 24.41 1.13
CA LYS A 199 -20.60 23.73 1.61
C LYS A 199 -20.11 24.42 2.88
N THR A 200 -20.06 23.70 3.99
CA THR A 200 -19.59 24.23 5.28
C THR A 200 -18.07 24.42 5.26
N GLY A 201 -17.54 25.18 6.22
CA GLY A 201 -16.09 25.30 6.38
C GLY A 201 -15.42 23.94 6.62
N VAL A 202 -16.09 23.04 7.35
CA VAL A 202 -15.64 21.65 7.60
C VAL A 202 -15.57 20.83 6.32
N ASP A 203 -16.55 20.96 5.41
CA ASP A 203 -16.52 20.26 4.11
C ASP A 203 -15.32 20.71 3.26
N ARG A 204 -14.96 21.99 3.34
CA ARG A 204 -13.77 22.53 2.66
C ARG A 204 -12.46 22.01 3.29
N ILE A 205 -12.40 21.83 4.62
CA ILE A 205 -11.26 21.14 5.25
C ILE A 205 -11.19 19.70 4.76
N ALA A 206 -12.31 18.98 4.73
CA ALA A 206 -12.37 17.60 4.26
C ALA A 206 -11.93 17.46 2.80
N GLU A 207 -12.34 18.38 1.92
CA GLU A 207 -11.93 18.45 0.52
C GLU A 207 -10.40 18.68 0.38
N MET A 208 -9.81 19.57 1.19
CA MET A 208 -8.35 19.78 1.23
C MET A 208 -7.57 18.56 1.74
N GLN A 209 -8.02 17.90 2.81
CA GLN A 209 -7.32 16.72 3.33
C GLN A 209 -7.50 15.49 2.42
N ALA A 210 -8.66 15.34 1.77
CA ALA A 210 -8.92 14.24 0.82
C ALA A 210 -7.93 14.24 -0.35
N ILE A 211 -7.53 15.43 -0.84
CA ILE A 211 -6.51 15.59 -1.89
C ILE A 211 -5.14 15.01 -1.45
N ARG A 212 -4.82 15.07 -0.15
CA ARG A 212 -3.54 14.62 0.42
C ARG A 212 -3.48 13.09 0.62
N GLY A 213 -4.61 12.42 0.83
CA GLY A 213 -4.69 10.96 0.98
C GLY A 213 -4.14 10.39 2.31
N GLU A 214 -3.80 11.25 3.28
CA GLU A 214 -3.22 10.87 4.55
C GLU A 214 -4.33 10.61 5.61
N PHE A 215 -4.84 9.38 5.66
CA PHE A 215 -5.88 9.02 6.64
C PHE A 215 -5.38 9.15 8.09
N ASN A 216 -6.22 9.68 8.98
CA ASN A 216 -5.89 10.08 10.37
C ASN A 216 -4.85 11.21 10.52
N GLU A 217 -4.50 11.92 9.45
CA GLU A 217 -3.53 13.01 9.48
C GLU A 217 -4.11 14.29 8.84
N VAL A 218 -3.95 15.41 9.54
CA VAL A 218 -4.59 16.69 9.21
C VAL A 218 -3.50 17.74 9.06
N THR A 219 -3.25 18.15 7.82
CA THR A 219 -2.33 19.26 7.53
C THR A 219 -3.07 20.58 7.74
N VAL A 220 -2.64 21.35 8.74
CA VAL A 220 -3.12 22.71 8.98
C VAL A 220 -2.36 23.66 8.05
N GLU A 221 -3.09 24.23 7.11
CA GLU A 221 -2.62 25.22 6.13
C GLU A 221 -3.03 26.64 6.52
N ALA A 222 -2.59 27.66 5.78
CA ALA A 222 -3.06 29.03 5.96
C ALA A 222 -4.58 29.16 5.76
N GLU A 223 -5.14 28.44 4.77
CA GLU A 223 -6.57 28.38 4.47
C GLU A 223 -7.39 27.67 5.58
N GLY A 224 -8.69 27.99 5.69
CA GLY A 224 -9.63 27.41 6.67
C GLY A 224 -9.53 28.01 8.08
N ASN A 225 -10.59 27.99 8.88
CA ASN A 225 -10.57 28.52 10.25
C ASN A 225 -10.22 27.42 11.27
N VAL A 226 -9.68 27.80 12.43
CA VAL A 226 -9.36 26.90 13.56
C VAL A 226 -10.56 26.05 13.96
N ALA A 227 -11.76 26.65 14.02
CA ALA A 227 -12.99 25.95 14.35
C ALA A 227 -13.36 24.85 13.34
N ASP A 228 -13.15 25.10 12.04
CA ASP A 228 -13.45 24.11 10.99
C ASP A 228 -12.51 22.90 11.08
N TYR A 229 -11.21 23.15 11.26
CA TYR A 229 -10.21 22.09 11.48
C TYR A 229 -10.47 21.33 12.78
N ALA A 230 -10.84 22.01 13.86
CA ALA A 230 -11.11 21.38 15.14
C ALA A 230 -12.37 20.49 15.09
N GLN A 231 -13.43 20.96 14.42
CA GLN A 231 -14.62 20.16 14.17
C GLN A 231 -14.32 18.97 13.24
N TYR A 232 -13.46 19.14 12.22
CA TYR A 232 -13.01 18.03 11.36
C TYR A 232 -12.22 16.98 12.16
N CYS A 233 -11.25 17.40 12.97
CA CYS A 233 -10.47 16.50 13.85
C CYS A 233 -11.36 15.79 14.88
N TRP A 234 -12.37 16.49 15.42
CA TRP A 234 -13.36 15.88 16.31
C TRP A 234 -14.24 14.85 15.59
N ASN A 235 -14.75 15.16 14.39
CA ASN A 235 -15.56 14.23 13.59
C ASN A 235 -14.77 12.93 13.29
N LEU A 236 -13.48 13.02 12.96
CA LEU A 236 -12.61 11.83 12.83
C LEU A 236 -12.54 11.04 14.15
N LEU A 237 -12.37 11.72 15.29
CA LEU A 237 -12.33 11.08 16.61
C LEU A 237 -13.68 10.52 17.09
N GLN A 238 -14.80 10.74 16.38
CA GLN A 238 -16.07 10.06 16.65
C GLN A 238 -16.11 8.61 16.14
N ASP A 239 -15.29 8.25 15.15
CA ASP A 239 -15.21 6.86 14.66
C ASP A 239 -14.44 5.99 15.67
N ASP A 240 -15.04 4.89 16.15
CA ASP A 240 -14.43 3.96 17.11
C ASP A 240 -13.22 3.20 16.53
N SER A 241 -13.08 3.12 15.21
CA SER A 241 -11.88 2.60 14.55
C SER A 241 -10.72 3.61 14.52
N ILE A 242 -11.01 4.91 14.66
CA ILE A 242 -10.02 5.98 14.74
C ILE A 242 -9.64 6.19 16.21
N LEU A 243 -8.49 5.63 16.59
CA LEU A 243 -7.97 5.75 17.96
C LEU A 243 -7.06 6.99 18.17
N PHE A 244 -6.53 7.59 17.10
CA PHE A 244 -5.79 8.85 17.17
C PHE A 244 -5.96 9.69 15.89
N VAL A 245 -5.74 11.00 16.01
CA VAL A 245 -5.58 11.94 14.88
C VAL A 245 -4.27 12.70 15.05
N THR A 246 -3.55 12.90 13.94
CA THR A 246 -2.29 13.64 13.89
C THR A 246 -2.52 15.00 13.23
N ILE A 247 -2.14 16.08 13.90
CA ILE A 247 -2.31 17.46 13.41
C ILE A 247 -0.92 18.02 13.12
N LYS A 248 -0.59 18.28 11.85
CA LYS A 248 0.72 18.81 11.41
C LYS A 248 0.63 20.20 10.81
N SER A 249 1.67 21.01 11.00
CA SER A 249 1.80 22.33 10.35
C SER A 249 2.24 22.18 8.91
N HIS A 250 1.63 22.90 7.96
CA HIS A 250 2.16 22.92 6.59
C HIS A 250 3.53 23.63 6.51
N THR A 251 3.69 24.77 7.18
CA THR A 251 4.93 25.53 7.31
C THR A 251 5.13 25.99 8.77
N SER A 252 6.26 26.63 9.06
CA SER A 252 6.53 27.23 10.38
C SER A 252 5.55 28.35 10.78
N LEU A 253 4.80 28.92 9.83
CA LEU A 253 3.81 29.97 10.08
C LEU A 253 2.49 29.42 10.66
N GLU A 254 2.11 28.18 10.32
CA GLU A 254 0.90 27.54 10.84
C GLU A 254 1.10 26.87 12.21
N VAL A 255 2.33 26.83 12.74
CA VAL A 255 2.64 26.21 14.04
C VAL A 255 1.75 26.70 15.20
N PRO A 256 1.44 28.01 15.37
CA PRO A 256 0.47 28.47 16.37
C PRO A 256 -0.97 28.00 16.08
N LYS A 257 -1.35 27.89 14.80
CA LYS A 257 -2.67 27.43 14.35
C LYS A 257 -2.88 25.94 14.67
N VAL A 258 -1.84 25.11 14.53
CA VAL A 258 -1.84 23.69 14.94
C VAL A 258 -2.14 23.53 16.43
N VAL A 259 -1.50 24.33 17.29
CA VAL A 259 -1.75 24.29 18.73
C VAL A 259 -3.21 24.64 19.02
N GLN A 260 -3.71 25.75 18.47
CA GLN A 260 -5.10 26.20 18.65
C GLN A 260 -6.13 25.17 18.15
N VAL A 261 -5.88 24.51 17.01
CA VAL A 261 -6.73 23.42 16.51
C VAL A 261 -6.74 22.24 17.48
N SER A 262 -5.57 21.86 18.05
CA SER A 262 -5.50 20.75 19.01
C SER A 262 -6.24 21.05 20.32
N GLU A 263 -6.18 22.30 20.81
CA GLU A 263 -6.89 22.74 22.01
C GLU A 263 -8.41 22.83 21.80
N GLU A 264 -8.87 23.43 20.70
CA GLU A 264 -10.31 23.53 20.41
C GLU A 264 -10.91 22.15 20.08
N THR A 265 -10.14 21.22 19.48
CA THR A 265 -10.57 19.82 19.29
C THR A 265 -10.85 19.14 20.64
N LYS A 266 -9.94 19.29 21.62
CA LYS A 266 -10.15 18.80 23.00
C LYS A 266 -11.36 19.46 23.65
N ARG A 267 -11.55 20.75 23.45
CA ARG A 267 -12.68 21.52 23.99
C ARG A 267 -14.03 21.06 23.42
N ILE A 268 -14.11 20.76 22.13
CA ILE A 268 -15.32 20.20 21.49
C ILE A 268 -15.65 18.83 22.11
N ARG A 269 -14.66 17.94 22.26
CA ARG A 269 -14.83 16.63 22.93
C ARG A 269 -15.32 16.77 24.37
N HIS A 270 -14.69 17.62 25.17
CA HIS A 270 -15.10 17.87 26.55
C HIS A 270 -16.52 18.46 26.63
N LYS A 271 -16.89 19.36 25.70
CA LYS A 271 -18.25 19.90 25.60
C LYS A 271 -19.29 18.85 25.21
N ALA A 272 -18.88 17.79 24.50
CA ALA A 272 -19.73 16.64 24.16
C ALA A 272 -19.93 15.63 25.31
N GLY A 273 -19.30 15.85 26.48
CA GLY A 273 -19.51 15.02 27.68
C GLY A 273 -18.71 13.73 27.72
N LEU A 274 -17.67 13.57 26.89
CA LEU A 274 -16.71 12.47 27.01
C LEU A 274 -15.64 12.86 28.02
N GLU A 275 -15.73 12.31 29.24
CA GLU A 275 -14.77 12.57 30.33
C GLU A 275 -13.38 11.94 30.11
N ASP A 276 -13.26 10.98 29.17
CA ASP A 276 -11.98 10.41 28.75
C ASP A 276 -11.12 11.45 28.02
N ASP A 277 -10.10 11.96 28.71
CA ASP A 277 -9.18 12.98 28.23
C ASP A 277 -8.27 12.48 27.09
N LEU A 278 -7.98 13.33 26.11
CA LEU A 278 -7.14 12.94 24.96
C LEU A 278 -5.66 13.03 25.30
N ASN A 279 -4.98 11.86 25.23
CA ASN A 279 -3.54 11.75 25.31
C ASN A 279 -2.91 12.60 24.20
N GLN A 280 -2.00 13.50 24.55
CA GLN A 280 -1.39 14.45 23.62
C GLN A 280 0.12 14.26 23.57
N TYR A 281 0.64 13.98 22.38
CA TYR A 281 2.06 13.82 22.12
C TYR A 281 2.52 14.87 21.13
N VAL A 282 3.51 15.67 21.51
CA VAL A 282 4.02 16.79 20.71
C VAL A 282 5.40 16.41 20.15
N VAL A 283 5.45 16.17 18.85
CA VAL A 283 6.68 15.86 18.10
C VAL A 283 7.09 17.11 17.34
N HIS A 284 8.33 17.54 17.59
CA HIS A 284 8.99 18.57 16.79
C HIS A 284 9.84 17.85 15.74
N ASP A 285 9.75 18.23 14.47
CA ASP A 285 10.65 17.66 13.47
C ASP A 285 12.08 18.11 13.77
N ALA A 286 12.99 17.15 13.80
CA ALA A 286 14.34 17.34 14.32
C ALA A 286 15.29 17.79 13.20
N ASP A 287 15.10 19.03 12.75
CA ASP A 287 15.96 19.83 11.84
C ASP A 287 17.25 19.10 11.46
N SER A 288 17.21 18.38 10.33
CA SER A 288 18.18 17.32 9.96
C SER A 288 19.61 17.67 10.38
N LYS A 289 20.13 16.93 11.37
CA LYS A 289 21.34 17.30 12.15
C LYS A 289 22.53 17.59 11.22
N LYS A 290 22.81 18.87 10.97
CA LYS A 290 23.87 19.38 10.07
C LYS A 290 25.30 19.09 10.59
N GLY A 291 25.67 17.81 10.54
CA GLY A 291 27.02 17.29 10.79
C GLY A 291 27.57 17.52 12.20
N PRO A 292 28.85 17.18 12.42
CA PRO A 292 29.57 17.52 13.64
C PRO A 292 29.76 19.04 13.72
N LYS A 293 29.05 19.71 14.63
CA LYS A 293 29.30 21.12 14.95
C LYS A 293 30.71 21.26 15.54
N ARG A 294 31.69 21.67 14.73
CA ARG A 294 33.02 22.09 15.22
C ARG A 294 32.84 23.29 16.13
N ILE A 295 32.83 23.04 17.45
CA ILE A 295 32.93 24.07 18.47
C ILE A 295 34.29 24.74 18.30
N LYS A 296 34.32 25.97 17.77
CA LYS A 296 35.49 26.84 17.92
C LYS A 296 35.53 27.29 19.37
N LEU A 297 36.63 26.99 20.06
CA LEU A 297 36.78 27.30 21.48
C LEU A 297 37.34 28.72 21.70
N ASP A 298 37.98 29.28 20.68
CA ASP A 298 38.78 30.50 20.72
C ASP A 298 38.05 31.76 20.18
N ASP A 299 36.71 31.78 20.23
CA ASP A 299 35.89 32.92 19.75
C ASP A 299 35.80 34.03 20.82
N ASP A 300 36.83 34.88 20.83
CA ASP A 300 37.13 35.85 21.89
C ASP A 300 35.97 36.83 22.19
N LYS A 301 35.47 36.82 23.44
CA LYS A 301 34.26 37.57 23.85
C LYS A 301 34.52 39.07 24.07
N LYS A 302 34.70 39.83 22.98
CA LYS A 302 34.63 41.31 23.01
C LYS A 302 33.57 41.84 22.03
N GLY A 303 32.36 42.13 22.53
CA GLY A 303 31.36 42.93 21.81
C GLY A 303 29.89 42.51 21.95
N LYS A 304 29.58 41.29 22.41
CA LYS A 304 28.18 40.83 22.53
C LYS A 304 27.47 41.47 23.74
N LYS A 305 26.51 42.35 23.43
CA LYS A 305 25.54 42.97 24.36
C LYS A 305 24.74 41.90 25.14
N PRO A 306 24.14 42.23 26.30
CA PRO A 306 23.40 41.26 27.13
C PRO A 306 22.23 40.62 26.38
N ALA A 307 21.90 39.37 26.75
CA ALA A 307 20.96 38.49 26.06
C ALA A 307 19.47 38.81 26.28
N ALA A 308 19.10 40.09 26.32
CA ALA A 308 17.70 40.51 26.22
C ALA A 308 17.25 40.46 24.76
N ALA A 309 16.03 39.95 24.52
CA ALA A 309 15.44 39.82 23.18
C ALA A 309 16.24 38.97 22.17
N ALA A 310 16.70 37.80 22.59
CA ALA A 310 16.80 36.68 21.64
C ALA A 310 15.36 36.34 21.20
N ALA A 311 14.95 36.82 20.02
CA ALA A 311 13.60 36.62 19.51
C ALA A 311 13.27 35.13 19.42
N TYR A 312 12.08 34.72 19.88
CA TYR A 312 11.63 33.35 19.79
C TYR A 312 11.48 32.95 18.32
N VAL A 313 12.32 32.02 17.87
CA VAL A 313 12.20 31.40 16.56
C VAL A 313 11.26 30.18 16.74
N PRO A 314 10.07 30.16 16.12
CA PRO A 314 9.20 29.00 16.20
C PRO A 314 9.85 27.78 15.51
N PRO A 315 9.45 26.55 15.88
CA PRO A 315 9.84 25.33 15.18
C PRO A 315 9.63 25.43 13.65
N SER A 316 10.50 24.77 12.89
CA SER A 316 10.38 24.65 11.43
C SER A 316 9.10 23.92 11.01
N SER A 317 8.67 22.94 11.81
CA SER A 317 7.34 22.33 11.78
C SER A 317 6.95 21.80 13.17
N LEU A 318 5.65 21.54 13.36
CA LEU A 318 5.08 20.96 14.58
C LEU A 318 4.09 19.86 14.23
N CYS A 319 4.13 18.75 14.96
CA CYS A 319 3.22 17.62 14.86
C CYS A 319 2.63 17.31 16.24
N ILE A 320 1.29 17.25 16.34
CA ILE A 320 0.57 16.93 17.57
C ILE A 320 -0.32 15.72 17.33
N HIS A 321 -0.06 14.62 18.02
CA HIS A 321 -0.92 13.45 18.02
C HIS A 321 -1.91 13.54 19.19
N LEU A 322 -3.20 13.41 18.90
CA LEU A 322 -4.30 13.34 19.88
C LEU A 322 -4.89 11.93 19.86
N SER A 323 -4.81 11.19 20.98
CA SER A 323 -5.15 9.76 21.03
C SER A 323 -6.11 9.40 22.17
N LYS A 324 -7.08 8.53 21.85
CA LYS A 324 -7.97 7.84 22.80
C LYS A 324 -7.22 6.86 23.70
N ILE A 325 -6.03 6.39 23.28
CA ILE A 325 -5.19 5.42 24.00
C ILE A 325 -3.78 5.96 24.28
N PRO A 326 -3.09 5.49 25.34
CA PRO A 326 -1.70 5.87 25.58
C PRO A 326 -0.76 5.29 24.50
N MET A 327 0.09 6.14 23.93
CA MET A 327 1.12 5.79 22.92
C MET A 327 2.51 5.81 23.58
N PRO A 328 2.99 4.70 24.19
CA PRO A 328 4.25 4.67 24.94
C PRO A 328 5.48 4.96 24.07
N GLU A 329 5.43 4.68 22.78
CA GLU A 329 6.49 4.94 21.80
C GLU A 329 6.69 6.44 21.48
N LEU A 330 5.67 7.27 21.73
CA LEU A 330 5.74 8.74 21.62
C LEU A 330 6.06 9.44 22.94
N GLN A 331 6.24 8.69 24.04
CA GLN A 331 6.64 9.30 25.32
C GLN A 331 8.11 9.74 25.27
N PRO A 332 8.46 10.93 25.79
CA PRO A 332 9.85 11.36 25.85
C PRO A 332 10.68 10.39 26.69
N PRO A 333 11.88 9.98 26.23
CA PRO A 333 12.68 8.97 26.91
C PRO A 333 13.06 9.43 28.32
N LYS A 334 12.81 8.58 29.33
CA LYS A 334 13.04 8.90 30.73
C LYS A 334 14.52 9.29 30.95
N PRO A 335 14.82 10.40 31.65
CA PRO A 335 16.14 11.06 31.60
C PRO A 335 17.33 10.27 32.15
N ASN A 336 17.10 9.13 32.82
CA ASN A 336 18.17 8.26 33.36
C ASN A 336 18.54 7.07 32.44
N SER A 337 18.06 7.03 31.19
CA SER A 337 18.16 5.82 30.32
C SER A 337 19.30 5.81 29.29
N GLN A 338 20.17 6.84 29.25
CA GLN A 338 21.23 6.95 28.23
C GLN A 338 22.64 6.55 28.68
N ALA A 339 22.87 6.18 29.95
CA ALA A 339 24.21 5.89 30.47
C ALA A 339 24.82 4.55 29.95
N ASP A 340 24.00 3.51 29.76
CA ASP A 340 24.49 2.13 29.70
C ASP A 340 24.64 1.51 28.29
N LYS A 341 24.51 2.31 27.21
CA LYS A 341 24.48 1.76 25.83
C LYS A 341 25.74 1.98 24.98
N GLU A 342 26.75 2.69 25.45
CA GLU A 342 27.96 3.00 24.65
C GLU A 342 29.21 2.18 25.04
N SER A 343 29.15 1.40 26.12
CA SER A 343 30.31 0.64 26.66
C SER A 343 30.50 -0.77 26.08
N ALA A 344 29.55 -1.29 25.30
CA ALA A 344 29.46 -2.72 24.96
C ALA A 344 30.25 -3.17 23.70
N PHE A 345 30.76 -2.26 22.87
CA PHE A 345 31.22 -2.62 21.51
C PHE A 345 32.75 -2.72 21.30
N PHE A 346 33.57 -2.52 22.33
CA PHE A 346 35.04 -2.54 22.21
C PHE A 346 35.77 -3.37 23.29
N LYS A 347 35.58 -4.70 23.30
CA LYS A 347 36.56 -5.61 23.96
C LYS A 347 36.47 -7.08 23.50
N SER A 348 37.29 -7.45 22.52
CA SER A 348 37.48 -8.86 22.11
C SER A 348 38.83 -9.09 21.42
N LYS A 349 39.95 -8.98 22.17
CA LYS A 349 41.23 -9.53 21.72
C LYS A 349 42.18 -9.93 22.85
N ASP A 350 42.80 -11.10 22.66
CA ASP A 350 44.04 -11.64 23.23
C ASP A 350 44.25 -11.65 24.78
N GLY A 351 44.40 -12.86 25.34
CA GLY A 351 44.86 -13.09 26.72
C GLY A 351 44.81 -14.58 27.14
N ARG A 352 45.95 -15.17 27.51
CA ARG A 352 46.08 -16.57 27.97
C ARG A 352 46.53 -16.63 29.44
N LYS A 353 46.16 -17.73 30.13
CA LYS A 353 46.77 -18.26 31.38
C LYS A 353 46.60 -17.38 32.65
N ASP A 354 46.70 -17.89 33.88
CA ASP A 354 46.90 -19.26 34.41
C ASP A 354 45.84 -19.55 35.53
N SER A 355 46.01 -20.56 36.40
CA SER A 355 44.96 -21.06 37.35
C SER A 355 45.43 -21.16 38.83
N PRO A 356 44.73 -21.89 39.73
CA PRO A 356 43.76 -21.43 40.76
C PRO A 356 44.35 -21.48 42.20
N PRO A 357 43.57 -21.45 43.32
CA PRO A 357 43.07 -22.73 43.91
C PRO A 357 41.83 -22.70 44.85
N VAL A 358 41.47 -23.90 45.37
CA VAL A 358 40.64 -24.25 46.57
C VAL A 358 39.09 -24.41 46.40
N SER A 359 38.51 -25.32 47.20
CA SER A 359 37.13 -25.86 47.19
C SER A 359 36.58 -25.91 48.65
N PRO A 360 35.49 -26.63 49.10
CA PRO A 360 35.10 -28.02 48.79
C PRO A 360 33.60 -28.47 48.83
N SER A 361 33.35 -29.69 48.33
CA SER A 361 32.18 -30.58 48.60
C SER A 361 30.83 -30.22 47.93
N ARG A 362 29.86 -31.14 47.74
CA ARG A 362 29.66 -32.49 48.33
C ARG A 362 28.75 -33.41 47.45
N SER A 363 29.16 -34.66 47.17
CA SER A 363 28.32 -35.87 46.84
C SER A 363 27.30 -35.86 45.67
N LYS A 364 26.95 -36.95 44.96
CA LYS A 364 27.38 -38.37 44.87
C LYS A 364 26.96 -38.94 43.46
N PRO A 365 27.29 -40.19 43.06
CA PRO A 365 27.47 -40.56 41.64
C PRO A 365 26.38 -41.46 41.01
N ASN A 366 26.50 -41.74 39.71
CA ASN A 366 26.32 -43.12 39.22
C ASN A 366 27.21 -43.52 38.02
N LYS A 367 27.43 -44.83 37.88
CA LYS A 367 28.30 -45.56 36.92
C LYS A 367 27.60 -45.79 35.56
N LEU A 368 28.22 -46.17 34.42
CA LEU A 368 29.64 -46.51 34.07
C LEU A 368 29.98 -46.01 32.62
N PHE A 369 30.57 -46.66 31.57
CA PHE A 369 31.06 -48.04 31.33
C PHE A 369 32.31 -48.17 30.39
N HIS A 370 32.17 -48.48 29.09
CA HIS A 370 33.25 -48.84 28.14
C HIS A 370 33.49 -47.74 27.07
N ARG A 371 34.70 -47.48 26.53
CA ARG A 371 35.65 -48.31 25.72
C ARG A 371 35.04 -48.76 24.36
N SER A 372 35.76 -48.78 23.24
CA SER A 372 37.22 -48.58 23.01
C SER A 372 37.56 -48.10 21.58
N SER A 373 38.81 -47.70 21.38
CA SER A 373 39.44 -47.24 20.13
C SER A 373 39.60 -48.29 19.02
N THR A 374 39.60 -47.85 17.76
CA THR A 374 40.28 -48.53 16.65
C THR A 374 40.92 -47.51 15.70
N SER A 375 42.08 -47.82 15.14
CA SER A 375 42.85 -46.95 14.23
C SER A 375 42.71 -47.37 12.76
N ARG A 376 42.86 -46.41 11.84
CA ARG A 376 43.20 -46.69 10.43
C ARG A 376 43.95 -45.52 9.78
N SER A 377 44.81 -45.87 8.83
CA SER A 377 45.79 -45.00 8.15
C SER A 377 45.17 -44.16 7.02
N PRO A 378 45.84 -43.10 6.53
CA PRO A 378 45.22 -42.12 5.63
C PRO A 378 45.19 -42.54 4.14
N SER A 379 44.15 -42.07 3.45
CA SER A 379 44.03 -42.07 1.98
C SER A 379 44.51 -40.73 1.40
N PRO A 380 44.94 -40.66 0.13
CA PRO A 380 45.39 -39.41 -0.50
C PRO A 380 44.24 -38.40 -0.71
N PRO A 381 44.54 -37.09 -0.76
CA PRO A 381 43.52 -36.06 -0.90
C PRO A 381 42.92 -36.03 -2.32
N HIS A 382 41.59 -36.14 -2.40
CA HIS A 382 40.83 -35.93 -3.63
C HIS A 382 40.69 -34.42 -3.89
N VAL A 383 41.28 -33.91 -4.97
CA VAL A 383 41.14 -32.50 -5.37
C VAL A 383 39.72 -32.26 -5.89
N HIS A 384 39.03 -31.23 -5.40
CA HIS A 384 37.70 -30.85 -5.87
C HIS A 384 37.78 -29.82 -7.00
N SER A 385 36.89 -29.94 -7.99
CA SER A 385 36.86 -29.20 -9.26
C SER A 385 36.49 -27.72 -9.17
N TYR A 386 36.65 -27.08 -8.01
CA TYR A 386 36.29 -25.69 -7.74
C TYR A 386 37.43 -24.87 -7.11
N GLN A 387 38.66 -25.42 -7.11
CA GLN A 387 39.83 -24.74 -6.55
C GLN A 387 40.39 -23.73 -7.57
N THR A 388 39.93 -22.49 -7.50
CA THR A 388 40.41 -21.38 -8.36
C THR A 388 41.85 -21.01 -8.04
N HIS A 389 42.66 -20.75 -9.07
CA HIS A 389 44.07 -20.39 -8.89
C HIS A 389 44.22 -18.94 -8.40
N PRO A 390 45.13 -18.64 -7.45
CA PRO A 390 45.27 -17.32 -6.81
C PRO A 390 45.84 -16.21 -7.72
N HIS A 391 46.01 -16.48 -9.02
CA HIS A 391 46.52 -15.53 -10.02
C HIS A 391 45.61 -15.44 -11.26
N GLN A 392 44.39 -15.98 -11.20
CA GLN A 392 43.41 -15.83 -12.28
C GLN A 392 42.70 -14.47 -12.14
N PRO A 393 42.79 -13.55 -13.13
CA PRO A 393 42.12 -12.25 -13.04
C PRO A 393 40.60 -12.40 -13.17
N SER A 394 39.86 -11.61 -12.40
CA SER A 394 38.40 -11.59 -12.42
C SER A 394 37.87 -11.18 -13.80
N PRO A 395 36.90 -11.89 -14.40
CA PRO A 395 36.25 -11.42 -15.63
C PRO A 395 35.48 -10.13 -15.36
N SER A 396 35.57 -9.18 -16.29
CA SER A 396 34.93 -7.87 -16.14
C SER A 396 33.41 -7.95 -16.33
N PRO A 397 32.59 -7.15 -15.61
CA PRO A 397 31.12 -7.28 -15.62
C PRO A 397 30.47 -7.24 -17.01
N SER A 398 31.11 -6.57 -17.97
CA SER A 398 30.64 -6.43 -19.36
C SER A 398 30.56 -7.75 -20.16
N GLN A 399 31.14 -8.85 -19.68
CA GLN A 399 31.20 -10.12 -20.43
C GLN A 399 30.01 -11.07 -20.18
N LEU A 400 29.13 -10.78 -19.20
CA LEU A 400 28.02 -11.66 -18.82
C LEU A 400 26.80 -11.63 -19.77
N ASN A 401 26.72 -10.66 -20.69
CA ASN A 401 25.51 -10.40 -21.50
C ASN A 401 25.56 -10.94 -22.95
N ASN A 402 26.39 -11.95 -23.25
CA ASN A 402 26.45 -12.53 -24.61
C ASN A 402 26.49 -14.07 -24.60
N PRO A 403 25.32 -14.75 -24.61
CA PRO A 403 25.22 -16.21 -24.41
C PRO A 403 25.72 -17.06 -25.59
N LEU A 404 26.11 -16.46 -26.71
CA LEU A 404 26.55 -17.19 -27.91
C LEU A 404 28.02 -17.65 -27.90
N VAL A 405 28.81 -17.25 -26.89
CA VAL A 405 30.28 -17.48 -26.87
C VAL A 405 30.69 -18.83 -26.25
N TYR A 406 29.79 -19.49 -25.50
CA TYR A 406 30.09 -20.73 -24.75
C TYR A 406 29.30 -21.98 -25.21
N VAL A 407 28.84 -22.01 -26.47
CA VAL A 407 28.30 -23.23 -27.07
C VAL A 407 29.44 -24.08 -27.62
N ALA A 408 29.78 -25.17 -26.92
CA ALA A 408 30.73 -26.16 -27.42
C ALA A 408 30.20 -26.79 -28.73
N PRO A 409 31.04 -27.00 -29.76
CA PRO A 409 30.59 -27.53 -31.04
C PRO A 409 30.05 -28.97 -30.86
N PRO A 410 28.91 -29.32 -31.51
CA PRO A 410 28.33 -30.64 -31.38
C PRO A 410 29.25 -31.71 -32.00
N PRO A 411 29.29 -32.94 -31.43
CA PRO A 411 30.10 -34.02 -31.98
C PRO A 411 29.61 -34.41 -33.39
N PRO A 412 30.51 -34.85 -34.28
CA PRO A 412 30.14 -35.22 -35.66
C PRO A 412 29.18 -36.41 -35.65
N ARG A 413 28.01 -36.24 -36.29
CA ARG A 413 27.05 -37.32 -36.48
C ARG A 413 27.54 -38.25 -37.59
N ASN A 414 27.72 -39.53 -37.28
CA ASN A 414 27.97 -40.56 -38.29
C ASN A 414 26.79 -40.62 -39.28
N HIS A 415 27.11 -40.65 -40.58
CA HIS A 415 26.13 -40.94 -41.61
C HIS A 415 25.89 -42.45 -41.73
N SER A 416 24.69 -42.90 -41.37
CA SER A 416 24.11 -44.15 -41.89
C SER A 416 22.86 -43.79 -42.71
N GLN A 417 22.83 -44.28 -43.96
CA GLN A 417 21.68 -44.14 -44.85
C GLN A 417 20.60 -45.17 -44.47
N HIS A 418 19.33 -44.92 -44.76
CA HIS A 418 18.46 -45.83 -45.52
C HIS A 418 17.04 -45.25 -45.77
N THR A 419 16.51 -45.55 -46.96
CA THR A 419 15.08 -45.64 -47.41
C THR A 419 13.98 -44.81 -46.71
N ARG A 420 13.16 -43.96 -47.35
CA ARG A 420 12.49 -43.94 -48.69
C ARG A 420 11.14 -44.69 -48.81
N THR A 421 10.04 -44.02 -48.43
CA THR A 421 8.65 -44.13 -48.95
C THR A 421 7.93 -42.81 -48.61
N HIS A 422 7.24 -42.06 -49.48
CA HIS A 422 6.23 -42.31 -50.54
C HIS A 422 4.75 -42.27 -50.09
N SER A 423 4.24 -41.06 -49.78
CA SER A 423 2.91 -40.55 -50.19
C SER A 423 2.84 -39.03 -49.88
N SER A 424 2.36 -38.08 -50.68
CA SER A 424 1.49 -38.00 -51.88
C SER A 424 -0.01 -37.83 -51.63
N THR A 425 -0.40 -36.65 -51.13
CA THR A 425 -1.75 -36.08 -51.24
C THR A 425 -1.67 -34.64 -51.76
N ALA A 426 -2.48 -34.31 -52.76
CA ALA A 426 -2.53 -32.99 -53.40
C ALA A 426 -3.67 -32.13 -52.80
N PRO A 427 -3.60 -30.79 -52.87
CA PRO A 427 -4.59 -29.91 -52.24
C PRO A 427 -5.88 -29.81 -53.06
N VAL A 428 -6.99 -29.53 -52.37
CA VAL A 428 -8.26 -29.13 -52.98
C VAL A 428 -8.70 -27.79 -52.39
N SER A 429 -8.91 -26.82 -53.27
CA SER A 429 -9.68 -25.59 -53.04
C SER A 429 -10.47 -25.36 -54.32
N PRO A 430 -11.77 -25.05 -54.22
CA PRO A 430 -12.20 -23.66 -54.01
C PRO A 430 -13.23 -23.57 -52.84
N MET A 431 -13.98 -22.51 -52.55
CA MET A 431 -14.46 -21.40 -53.39
C MET A 431 -14.91 -20.21 -52.53
N ALA A 432 -14.82 -18.98 -53.06
CA ALA A 432 -15.30 -17.77 -52.39
C ALA A 432 -16.66 -17.30 -52.95
N PRO A 433 -17.62 -16.86 -52.11
CA PRO A 433 -18.83 -16.17 -52.56
C PRO A 433 -18.57 -14.67 -52.85
N PRO A 434 -19.39 -14.02 -53.71
CA PRO A 434 -19.17 -12.63 -54.15
C PRO A 434 -19.73 -11.58 -53.16
N GLY A 435 -19.26 -10.33 -53.32
CA GLY A 435 -19.62 -9.21 -52.44
C GLY A 435 -20.89 -8.44 -52.83
N SER A 436 -21.36 -7.59 -51.89
CA SER A 436 -22.54 -6.72 -52.03
C SER A 436 -22.16 -5.32 -52.53
N PRO A 437 -23.04 -4.63 -53.31
CA PRO A 437 -22.78 -3.29 -53.83
C PRO A 437 -23.03 -2.17 -52.79
N PRO A 438 -22.40 -0.98 -52.96
CA PRO A 438 -22.63 0.18 -52.10
C PRO A 438 -23.94 0.91 -52.46
N MET A 439 -24.67 1.36 -51.42
CA MET A 439 -25.81 2.28 -51.57
C MET A 439 -25.35 3.73 -51.45
N TYR A 440 -25.86 4.60 -52.33
CA TYR A 440 -25.54 6.02 -52.38
C TYR A 440 -26.37 6.86 -51.39
N SER A 441 -25.88 8.07 -51.11
CA SER A 441 -26.49 9.11 -50.27
C SER A 441 -27.86 9.60 -50.79
N PRO A 442 -28.59 10.41 -50.00
CA PRO A 442 -28.39 11.85 -50.19
C PRO A 442 -28.25 12.67 -48.89
N SER A 443 -27.56 13.81 -49.05
CA SER A 443 -27.44 14.90 -48.06
C SER A 443 -28.69 15.76 -47.95
N GLN A 444 -28.86 16.44 -46.81
CA GLN A 444 -29.58 17.72 -46.77
C GLN A 444 -28.72 18.84 -46.17
N GLN A 445 -28.64 19.94 -46.92
CA GLN A 445 -28.38 21.30 -46.41
C GLN A 445 -29.74 21.85 -45.90
N ALA A 446 -29.88 22.88 -45.06
CA ALA A 446 -28.94 23.85 -44.48
C ALA A 446 -29.32 24.06 -42.97
N ALA A 447 -29.11 25.16 -42.23
CA ALA A 447 -28.66 26.53 -42.50
C ALA A 447 -28.09 27.20 -41.23
N ALA A 448 -27.75 28.49 -41.34
CA ALA A 448 -27.43 29.43 -40.24
C ALA A 448 -28.02 30.81 -40.63
N PRO A 449 -27.79 31.93 -39.91
CA PRO A 449 -27.31 32.12 -38.53
C PRO A 449 -28.27 33.01 -37.69
N SER A 450 -27.93 33.28 -36.42
CA SER A 450 -28.27 34.58 -35.82
C SER A 450 -27.19 35.08 -34.86
N THR A 451 -26.65 36.25 -35.16
CA THR A 451 -25.78 37.05 -34.28
C THR A 451 -26.56 38.28 -33.83
N ASN A 452 -26.44 38.69 -32.57
CA ASN A 452 -26.61 40.10 -32.18
C ASN A 452 -26.04 40.38 -30.79
N PRO A 453 -25.00 41.23 -30.66
CA PRO A 453 -24.49 41.71 -29.38
C PRO A 453 -24.98 43.13 -29.06
N ILE A 454 -25.62 43.31 -27.89
CA ILE A 454 -25.87 44.62 -27.26
C ILE A 454 -25.54 44.44 -25.77
N SER A 455 -24.57 45.11 -25.13
CA SER A 455 -23.96 46.46 -25.24
C SER A 455 -24.68 47.56 -24.44
N GLY A 456 -24.46 47.55 -23.12
CA GLY A 456 -24.38 48.76 -22.30
C GLY A 456 -25.65 49.22 -21.55
N LEU A 457 -25.53 49.30 -20.23
CA LEU A 457 -25.70 50.47 -19.34
C LEU A 457 -25.29 49.99 -17.91
N LEU A 458 -24.59 50.72 -17.04
CA LEU A 458 -24.93 51.96 -16.32
C LEU A 458 -26.23 51.80 -15.47
N GLU A 459 -26.29 52.16 -14.19
CA GLU A 459 -25.27 52.65 -13.25
C GLU A 459 -25.78 52.55 -11.79
N ARG A 460 -24.85 52.56 -10.81
CA ARG A 460 -24.96 53.17 -9.47
C ARG A 460 -26.08 52.79 -8.46
N PHE A 461 -25.64 52.80 -7.19
CA PHE A 461 -26.41 53.05 -5.95
C PHE A 461 -27.44 51.96 -5.50
N HIS A 462 -27.78 51.85 -4.21
CA HIS A 462 -27.34 52.61 -3.02
C HIS A 462 -27.03 51.66 -1.84
N LEU A 463 -26.51 52.20 -0.72
CA LEU A 463 -26.37 51.45 0.53
C LEU A 463 -27.75 51.09 1.11
N HIS A 464 -27.83 49.96 1.82
CA HIS A 464 -28.28 50.01 3.21
C HIS A 464 -27.72 48.89 4.08
#